data_AF-X1QF52-F1
#
_entry.id   AF-X1QF52-F1
#
_cell.length_a   1.000
_cell.length_b   1.000
_cell.length_c   1.000
_cell.angle_alpha   90.00
_cell.angle_beta   90.00
_cell.angle_gamma   90.00
#
_symmetry.space_group_name_H-M   'P 1'
#
loop_
_entity.id
_entity.type
_entity.pdbx_description
1 polymer ?
#
loop_
_entity_poly.entity_id
_entity_poly.type
_entity_poly.pdbx_seq_one_letter_code
_entity_poly.pdbx_strand_id
1 'polypeptide(L)'
;PEASDDELEKLVANAEDICRRLAIPYRVVQLCTGDLGFAAGKTYDTERMSFTAAAIGIARLAMSKAIDYSKERKVFGGVPIGSYQGLQFNLAEAYANLEAAKVLNFKASTLYDSGASIREVGDIANMAKVIAVESATKAVYWSMQTFGGY
;
A
#
# COMPACT_ATOMS: atom_id res chain seq x y z
N PRO A 1 -1.11 -30.78 8.62
CA PRO A 1 -1.25 -30.27 10.01
C PRO A 1 0.10 -30.15 10.73
N GLU A 2 0.99 -31.15 10.60
CA GLU A 2 2.28 -31.17 11.32
C GLU A 2 3.30 -30.10 10.90
N ALA A 3 3.26 -29.61 9.64
CA ALA A 3 4.16 -28.55 9.17
C ALA A 3 3.54 -27.13 9.24
N SER A 4 2.35 -26.99 9.84
CA SER A 4 1.62 -25.72 9.83
C SER A 4 2.34 -24.61 10.61
N ASP A 5 2.95 -24.98 11.73
CA ASP A 5 3.66 -24.04 12.59
C ASP A 5 4.98 -23.60 11.95
N ASP A 6 5.69 -24.53 11.29
CA ASP A 6 6.90 -24.22 10.51
C ASP A 6 6.62 -23.26 9.33
N GLU A 7 5.48 -23.42 8.65
CA GLU A 7 5.07 -22.50 7.58
C GLU A 7 4.69 -21.12 8.11
N LEU A 8 4.08 -21.06 9.30
CA LEU A 8 3.77 -19.79 9.97
C LEU A 8 5.05 -19.01 10.29
N GLU A 9 6.07 -19.69 10.84
CA GLU A 9 7.37 -19.09 11.13
C GLU A 9 8.08 -18.58 9.87
N LYS A 10 7.98 -19.31 8.75
CA LYS A 10 8.51 -18.85 7.45
C LYS A 10 7.82 -17.58 6.95
N LEU A 11 6.50 -17.47 7.13
CA LEU A 11 5.74 -16.28 6.74
C LEU A 11 6.15 -15.06 7.56
N VAL A 12 6.35 -15.24 8.88
CA VAL A 12 6.86 -14.19 9.77
C VAL A 12 8.24 -13.75 9.31
N ALA A 13 9.16 -14.69 9.05
CA ALA A 13 10.52 -14.39 8.60
C ALA A 13 10.54 -13.60 7.27
N ASN A 14 9.65 -13.94 6.32
CA ASN A 14 9.51 -13.20 5.06
C ASN A 14 9.02 -11.76 5.27
N ALA A 15 8.05 -11.57 6.16
CA ALA A 15 7.54 -10.24 6.49
C ALA A 15 8.61 -9.37 7.18
N GLU A 16 9.39 -9.98 8.08
CA GLU A 16 10.53 -9.32 8.72
C GLU A 16 11.62 -8.91 7.72
N ASP A 17 11.96 -9.76 6.75
CA ASP A 17 12.94 -9.42 5.70
C ASP A 17 12.50 -8.20 4.90
N ILE A 18 11.22 -8.14 4.53
CA ILE A 18 10.65 -6.98 3.83
C ILE A 18 10.77 -5.72 4.71
N CYS A 19 10.38 -5.79 5.98
CA CYS A 19 10.47 -4.65 6.89
C CYS A 19 11.92 -4.18 7.07
N ARG A 20 12.88 -5.11 7.20
CA ARG A 20 14.32 -4.82 7.31
C ARG A 20 14.86 -4.16 6.05
N ARG A 21 14.52 -4.68 4.86
CA ARG A 21 14.96 -4.15 3.57
C ARG A 21 14.40 -2.77 3.28
N LEU A 22 13.22 -2.47 3.81
CA LEU A 22 12.57 -1.17 3.69
C LEU A 22 12.96 -0.21 4.83
N ALA A 23 13.83 -0.63 5.76
CA ALA A 23 14.19 0.12 6.96
C ALA A 23 12.97 0.58 7.80
N ILE A 24 11.91 -0.23 7.79
CA ILE A 24 10.69 0.00 8.58
C ILE A 24 10.94 -0.59 9.97
N PRO A 25 10.88 0.20 11.06
CA PRO A 25 11.01 -0.32 12.42
C PRO A 25 9.86 -1.30 12.71
N TYR A 26 10.16 -2.47 13.27
CA TYR A 26 9.19 -3.53 13.48
C TYR A 26 9.48 -4.35 14.75
N ARG A 27 8.48 -5.08 15.26
CA ARG A 27 8.58 -6.03 16.37
C ARG A 27 7.64 -7.23 16.14
N VAL A 28 8.14 -8.44 16.36
CA VAL A 28 7.31 -9.66 16.38
C VAL A 28 6.73 -9.86 17.78
N VAL A 29 5.42 -10.17 17.86
CA VAL A 29 4.72 -10.44 19.12
C VAL A 29 3.82 -11.65 18.94
N GLN A 30 4.02 -12.68 19.77
CA GLN A 30 3.13 -13.82 19.84
C GLN A 30 1.95 -13.48 20.77
N LEU A 31 0.72 -13.64 20.27
CA LEU A 31 -0.50 -13.39 21.03
C LEU A 31 -1.13 -14.72 21.49
N CYS A 32 -1.56 -14.79 22.75
CA CYS A 32 -2.35 -15.91 23.25
C CYS A 32 -3.83 -15.73 22.86
N THR A 33 -4.64 -16.80 22.90
CA THR A 33 -6.09 -16.71 22.64
C THR A 33 -6.81 -15.70 23.56
N GLY A 34 -6.29 -15.47 24.77
CA GLY A 34 -6.78 -14.44 25.70
C GLY A 34 -6.36 -13.00 25.36
N ASP A 35 -5.36 -12.82 24.50
CA ASP A 35 -4.83 -11.52 24.08
C ASP A 35 -5.50 -10.97 22.80
N LEU A 36 -6.44 -11.74 22.22
CA LEU A 36 -7.16 -11.40 20.99
C LEU A 36 -8.08 -10.16 21.11
N GLY A 37 -8.23 -9.58 22.31
CA GLY A 37 -8.95 -8.33 22.52
C GLY A 37 -8.07 -7.09 22.38
N PHE A 38 -7.49 -6.63 23.49
CA PHE A 38 -6.72 -5.38 23.54
C PHE A 38 -5.38 -5.43 22.82
N ALA A 39 -4.68 -6.58 22.85
CA ALA A 39 -3.37 -6.71 22.21
C ALA A 39 -3.50 -6.94 20.70
N ALA A 40 -4.51 -7.68 20.24
CA ALA A 40 -4.82 -7.78 18.81
C ALA A 40 -5.12 -6.43 18.17
N GLY A 41 -5.85 -5.55 18.86
CA GLY A 41 -6.09 -4.19 18.39
C GLY A 41 -4.79 -3.42 18.09
N LYS A 42 -3.76 -3.55 18.94
CA LYS A 42 -2.45 -2.91 18.72
C LYS A 42 -1.71 -3.50 17.51
N THR A 43 -1.84 -4.80 17.29
CA THR A 43 -1.22 -5.49 16.15
C THR A 43 -1.88 -5.10 14.82
N TYR A 44 -3.22 -5.03 14.77
CA TYR A 44 -3.96 -4.66 13.56
C TYR A 44 -3.63 -3.24 13.07
N ASP A 45 -3.40 -2.28 13.96
CA ASP A 45 -3.07 -0.92 13.54
C ASP A 45 -1.70 -0.85 12.87
N THR A 46 -0.73 -1.63 13.35
CA THR A 46 0.59 -1.73 12.75
C THR A 46 0.53 -2.42 11.38
N GLU A 47 -0.22 -3.53 11.29
CA GLU A 47 -0.45 -4.26 10.03
C GLU A 47 -1.10 -3.35 8.97
N ARG A 48 -2.12 -2.56 9.36
CA ARG A 48 -2.80 -1.60 8.48
C ARG A 48 -1.83 -0.57 7.92
N MET A 49 -0.94 -0.02 8.74
CA MET A 49 0.04 0.96 8.30
C MET A 49 1.07 0.37 7.32
N SER A 50 1.53 -0.85 7.60
CA SER A 50 2.46 -1.58 6.72
C SER A 50 1.82 -1.93 5.37
N PHE A 51 0.57 -2.42 5.37
CA PHE A 51 -0.15 -2.74 4.14
C PHE A 51 -0.41 -1.49 3.29
N THR A 52 -0.76 -0.37 3.93
CA THR A 52 -0.95 0.93 3.27
C THR A 52 0.32 1.36 2.54
N ALA A 53 1.47 1.25 3.20
CA ALA A 53 2.78 1.56 2.59
C ALA A 53 3.08 0.65 1.39
N ALA A 54 2.82 -0.65 1.52
CA ALA A 54 2.99 -1.61 0.43
C ALA A 54 2.09 -1.29 -0.78
N ALA A 55 0.81 -1.01 -0.56
CA ALA A 55 -0.14 -0.65 -1.62
C ALA A 55 0.31 0.61 -2.38
N ILE A 56 0.80 1.64 -1.66
CA ILE A 56 1.36 2.85 -2.26
C ILE A 56 2.58 2.52 -3.13
N GLY A 57 3.49 1.67 -2.64
CA GLY A 57 4.68 1.25 -3.38
C GLY A 57 4.35 0.50 -4.68
N ILE A 58 3.43 -0.47 -4.59
CA ILE A 58 2.95 -1.25 -5.75
C ILE A 58 2.35 -0.32 -6.80
N ALA A 59 1.47 0.58 -6.37
CA ALA A 59 0.81 1.52 -7.29
C ALA A 59 1.81 2.45 -7.97
N ARG A 60 2.77 3.01 -7.23
CA ARG A 60 3.83 3.87 -7.81
C ARG A 60 4.66 3.12 -8.85
N LEU A 61 5.03 1.86 -8.58
CA LEU A 61 5.79 1.05 -9.52
C LEU A 61 4.99 0.77 -10.81
N ALA A 62 3.72 0.38 -10.66
CA ALA A 62 2.84 0.15 -11.80
C ALA A 62 2.67 1.41 -12.66
N MET A 63 2.41 2.54 -12.01
CA MET A 63 2.28 3.84 -12.67
C MET A 63 3.57 4.27 -13.36
N SER A 64 4.73 4.08 -12.75
CA SER A 64 6.03 4.43 -13.38
C SER A 64 6.20 3.67 -14.69
N LYS A 65 5.96 2.35 -14.68
CA LYS A 65 6.04 1.51 -15.88
C LYS A 65 5.04 1.96 -16.96
N ALA A 66 3.81 2.26 -16.57
CA ALA A 66 2.79 2.76 -17.49
C ALA A 66 3.16 4.12 -18.09
N ILE A 67 3.66 5.05 -17.27
CA ILE A 67 4.10 6.37 -17.72
C ILE A 67 5.23 6.25 -18.72
N ASP A 68 6.23 5.40 -18.47
CA ASP A 68 7.35 5.21 -19.40
C ASP A 68 6.88 4.63 -20.73
N TYR A 69 6.03 3.60 -20.71
CA TYR A 69 5.42 3.06 -21.93
C TYR A 69 4.57 4.11 -22.68
N SER A 70 3.85 4.96 -21.94
CA SER A 70 2.96 5.97 -22.52
C SER A 70 3.69 7.06 -23.31
N LYS A 71 4.97 7.29 -23.01
CA LYS A 71 5.84 8.26 -23.72
C LYS A 71 6.32 7.71 -25.07
N GLU A 72 6.52 6.40 -25.16
CA GLU A 72 7.05 5.74 -26.34
C GLU A 72 5.94 5.35 -27.34
N ARG A 73 4.80 4.91 -26.82
CA ARG A 73 3.71 4.38 -27.63
C ARG A 73 2.96 5.50 -28.37
N LYS A 74 2.88 5.38 -29.70
CA LYS A 74 2.15 6.28 -30.61
C LYS A 74 1.12 5.48 -31.42
N VAL A 75 -0.17 5.80 -31.28
CA VAL A 75 -1.26 5.07 -31.97
C VAL A 75 -2.04 6.00 -32.91
N PHE A 76 -2.33 7.23 -32.45
CA PHE A 76 -3.07 8.22 -33.22
C PHE A 76 -2.22 9.46 -33.42
N GLY A 77 -2.17 9.97 -34.66
CA GLY A 77 -1.56 11.26 -34.99
C GLY A 77 -0.05 11.40 -34.69
N GLY A 78 0.67 10.30 -34.45
CA GLY A 78 2.11 10.34 -34.12
C GLY A 78 2.45 10.92 -32.74
N VAL A 79 1.45 11.21 -31.91
CA VAL A 79 1.61 11.78 -30.56
C VAL A 79 1.66 10.64 -29.52
N PRO A 80 2.51 10.73 -28.48
CA PRO A 80 2.52 9.75 -27.40
C PRO A 80 1.16 9.61 -26.72
N ILE A 81 0.75 8.36 -26.42
CA ILE A 81 -0.56 8.08 -25.81
C ILE A 81 -0.73 8.73 -24.44
N GLY A 82 0.39 8.99 -23.74
CA GLY A 82 0.39 9.71 -22.47
C GLY A 82 -0.11 11.16 -22.58
N SER A 83 -0.34 11.70 -23.78
CA SER A 83 -0.90 13.04 -24.00
C SER A 83 -2.43 13.07 -23.98
N TYR A 84 -3.09 11.90 -24.02
CA TYR A 84 -4.54 11.82 -24.06
C TYR A 84 -5.14 11.88 -22.65
N GLN A 85 -6.08 12.80 -22.46
CA GLN A 85 -6.76 13.06 -21.18
C GLN A 85 -7.44 11.82 -20.60
N GLY A 86 -7.94 10.92 -21.45
CA GLY A 86 -8.56 9.65 -21.04
C GLY A 86 -7.64 8.78 -20.20
N LEU A 87 -6.32 8.89 -20.37
CA LEU A 87 -5.34 8.22 -19.52
C LEU A 87 -4.80 9.14 -18.43
N GLN A 88 -4.43 10.39 -18.79
CA GLN A 88 -3.77 11.32 -17.87
C GLN A 88 -4.59 11.59 -16.61
N PHE A 89 -5.89 11.90 -16.75
CA PHE A 89 -6.71 12.28 -15.59
C PHE A 89 -6.88 11.14 -14.61
N ASN A 90 -7.06 9.92 -15.12
CA ASN A 90 -7.22 8.74 -14.28
C ASN A 90 -5.95 8.41 -13.48
N LEU A 91 -4.78 8.47 -14.14
CA LEU A 91 -3.50 8.27 -13.46
C LEU A 91 -3.21 9.41 -12.47
N ALA A 92 -3.45 10.67 -12.85
CA ALA A 92 -3.22 11.82 -11.99
C ALA A 92 -4.09 11.81 -10.73
N GLU A 93 -5.38 11.47 -10.86
CA GLU A 93 -6.29 11.35 -9.73
C GLU A 93 -5.87 10.23 -8.78
N ALA A 94 -5.51 9.05 -9.33
CA ALA A 94 -5.01 7.94 -8.52
C ALA A 94 -3.72 8.33 -7.77
N TYR A 95 -2.80 9.04 -8.42
CA TYR A 95 -1.58 9.54 -7.79
C TYR A 95 -1.87 10.52 -6.65
N ALA A 96 -2.77 11.48 -6.86
CA ALA A 96 -3.13 12.46 -5.84
C ALA A 96 -3.69 11.79 -4.59
N ASN A 97 -4.58 10.80 -4.77
CA ASN A 97 -5.15 10.07 -3.64
C ASN A 97 -4.13 9.17 -2.94
N LEU A 98 -3.14 8.61 -3.67
CA LEU A 98 -2.03 7.88 -3.05
C LEU A 98 -1.15 8.78 -2.19
N GLU A 99 -0.90 10.03 -2.60
CA GLU A 99 -0.18 11.00 -1.76
C GLU A 99 -1.00 11.38 -0.52
N ALA A 100 -2.33 11.52 -0.65
CA ALA A 100 -3.21 11.73 0.50
C ALA A 100 -3.16 10.54 1.47
N ALA A 101 -3.22 9.31 0.96
CA ALA A 101 -3.11 8.10 1.77
C ALA A 101 -1.74 8.01 2.47
N LYS A 102 -0.66 8.41 1.80
CA LYS A 102 0.69 8.47 2.39
C LYS A 102 0.74 9.42 3.58
N VAL A 103 0.17 10.62 3.46
CA VAL A 103 0.11 11.61 4.54
C VAL A 103 -0.69 11.08 5.72
N LEU A 104 -1.84 10.45 5.46
CA LEU A 104 -2.64 9.82 6.52
C LEU A 104 -1.89 8.68 7.20
N ASN A 105 -1.15 7.87 6.43
CA ASN A 105 -0.34 6.78 6.98
C ASN A 105 0.75 7.31 7.91
N PHE A 106 1.47 8.37 7.51
CA PHE A 106 2.46 9.02 8.38
C PHE A 106 1.83 9.63 9.62
N LYS A 107 0.63 10.20 9.50
CA LYS A 107 -0.12 10.71 10.66
C LYS A 107 -0.46 9.58 11.63
N ALA A 108 -0.91 8.42 11.15
CA ALA A 108 -1.16 7.26 11.98
C ALA A 108 0.11 6.77 12.67
N SER A 109 1.24 6.70 11.97
CA SER A 109 2.53 6.31 12.55
C SER A 109 3.00 7.30 13.61
N THR A 110 2.87 8.61 13.35
CA THR A 110 3.22 9.66 14.32
C THR A 110 2.37 9.55 15.58
N LEU A 111 1.06 9.30 15.44
CA LEU A 111 0.16 9.11 16.58
C LEU A 111 0.56 7.87 17.39
N TYR A 112 0.88 6.77 16.70
CA TYR A 112 1.37 5.54 17.33
C TYR A 112 2.65 5.78 18.13
N ASP A 113 3.65 6.44 17.54
CA ASP A 113 4.93 6.74 18.17
C ASP A 113 4.79 7.72 19.35
N SER A 114 3.81 8.64 19.28
CA SER A 114 3.50 9.57 20.37
C SER A 114 2.77 8.93 21.56
N GLY A 115 2.39 7.65 21.46
CA GLY A 115 1.64 6.95 22.50
C GLY A 115 0.16 7.34 22.56
N ALA A 116 -0.41 7.83 21.46
CA ALA A 116 -1.84 8.13 21.34
C ALA A 116 -2.71 6.89 21.60
N SER A 117 -3.99 7.10 21.88
CA SER A 117 -4.88 5.97 22.13
C SER A 117 -5.04 5.10 20.89
N ILE A 118 -5.25 3.81 21.11
CA ILE A 118 -5.46 2.84 20.03
C ILE A 118 -6.62 3.22 19.10
N ARG A 119 -7.65 3.88 19.63
CA ARG A 119 -8.79 4.35 18.86
C ARG A 119 -8.38 5.45 17.88
N GLU A 120 -7.61 6.42 18.36
CA GLU A 120 -7.13 7.53 17.52
C GLU A 120 -6.20 7.05 16.40
N VAL A 121 -5.30 6.12 16.71
CA VAL A 121 -4.43 5.50 15.70
C VAL A 121 -5.26 4.72 14.69
N GLY A 122 -6.16 3.85 15.18
CA GLY A 122 -7.01 3.01 14.35
C GLY A 122 -7.91 3.80 13.40
N ASP A 123 -8.51 4.91 13.85
CA ASP A 123 -9.36 5.77 13.03
C ASP A 123 -8.59 6.31 11.81
N ILE A 124 -7.37 6.83 12.01
CA ILE A 124 -6.53 7.34 10.93
C ILE A 124 -5.98 6.20 10.05
N ALA A 125 -5.51 5.12 10.64
CA ALA A 125 -4.95 3.97 9.92
C ALA A 125 -5.98 3.31 9.00
N ASN A 126 -7.25 3.22 9.44
CA ASN A 126 -8.34 2.69 8.63
C ASN A 126 -8.63 3.58 7.43
N MET A 127 -8.69 4.90 7.61
CA MET A 127 -8.88 5.84 6.50
C MET A 127 -7.72 5.76 5.50
N ALA A 128 -6.48 5.71 5.99
CA ALA A 128 -5.30 5.58 5.13
C ALA A 128 -5.36 4.30 4.28
N LYS A 129 -5.73 3.17 4.90
CA LYS A 129 -5.86 1.87 4.21
C LYS A 129 -6.89 1.92 3.10
N VAL A 130 -8.10 2.39 3.38
CA VAL A 130 -9.19 2.40 2.38
C VAL A 130 -8.79 3.25 1.17
N ILE A 131 -8.30 4.47 1.42
CA ILE A 131 -7.88 5.39 0.34
C ILE A 131 -6.73 4.78 -0.46
N ALA A 132 -5.74 4.18 0.21
CA ALA A 132 -4.62 3.54 -0.48
C ALA A 132 -5.07 2.37 -1.36
N VAL A 133 -5.93 1.49 -0.86
CA VAL A 133 -6.36 0.29 -1.60
C VAL A 133 -7.19 0.66 -2.82
N GLU A 134 -8.16 1.55 -2.67
CA GLU A 134 -9.00 2.00 -3.78
C GLU A 134 -8.16 2.72 -4.85
N SER A 135 -7.27 3.61 -4.41
CA SER A 135 -6.40 4.37 -5.32
C SER A 135 -5.34 3.49 -5.98
N ALA A 136 -4.77 2.52 -5.26
CA ALA A 136 -3.83 1.57 -5.82
C ALA A 136 -4.50 0.67 -6.85
N THR A 137 -5.72 0.20 -6.58
CA THR A 137 -6.50 -0.60 -7.53
C THR A 137 -6.77 0.20 -8.81
N LYS A 138 -7.23 1.45 -8.67
CA LYS A 138 -7.42 2.36 -9.80
C LYS A 138 -6.12 2.61 -10.57
N ALA A 139 -5.02 2.88 -9.87
CA ALA A 139 -3.70 3.09 -10.47
C ALA A 139 -3.23 1.88 -11.26
N VAL A 140 -3.32 0.67 -10.70
CA VAL A 140 -2.92 -0.57 -11.37
C VAL A 140 -3.82 -0.84 -12.57
N TYR A 141 -5.13 -0.69 -12.43
CA TYR A 141 -6.08 -0.87 -13.53
C TYR A 141 -5.76 0.04 -14.71
N TRP A 142 -5.59 1.34 -14.49
CA TRP A 142 -5.25 2.28 -15.56
C TRP A 142 -3.83 2.10 -16.09
N SER A 143 -2.90 1.64 -15.25
CA SER A 143 -1.57 1.24 -15.69
C SER A 143 -1.67 0.08 -16.68
N MET A 144 -2.46 -0.95 -16.38
CA MET A 144 -2.72 -2.07 -17.30
C MET A 144 -3.37 -1.58 -18.61
N GLN A 145 -4.39 -0.72 -18.51
CA GLN A 145 -5.04 -0.15 -19.71
C GLN A 145 -4.09 0.67 -20.58
N THR A 146 -3.02 1.22 -20.00
CA THR A 146 -1.97 1.92 -20.76
C THR A 146 -1.21 0.97 -21.69
N PHE A 147 -1.03 -0.31 -21.30
CA PHE A 147 -0.35 -1.32 -22.11
C PHE A 147 -1.24 -1.87 -23.24
N GLY A 148 -2.56 -1.78 -23.11
CA GLY A 148 -3.51 -2.34 -24.07
C GLY A 148 -3.60 -3.86 -23.97
N GLY A 149 -4.03 -4.54 -25.04
CA GLY A 149 -4.20 -6.01 -25.08
C GLY A 149 -2.91 -6.80 -25.33
N TYR A 150 -1.80 -6.40 -24.71
CA TYR A 150 -0.50 -7.07 -24.84
C TYR A 150 -0.53 -8.49 -24.25
#